data_AF-A0A380HB21-F1
#
_entry.id   AF-A0A380HB21-F1
#
_cell.length_a   1.000
_cell.length_b   1.000
_cell.length_c   1.000
_cell.angle_alpha   90.00
_cell.angle_beta   90.00
_cell.angle_gamma   90.00
#
_symmetry.space_group_name_H-M   'P 1'
#
loop_
_entity.id
_entity.type
_entity.pdbx_description
1 polymer ?
#
loop_
_entity_poly.entity_id
_entity_poly.type
_entity_poly.pdbx_seq_one_letter_code
_entity_poly.pdbx_strand_id
1 'polypeptide(L)'
;MKNLTKNDYKNIESKVSGDLIFKDKKHIKKMTKLLQKRRNKDISIIKKMYPYLNNNEILEITNDYQEYKNLVQATETFTDFPIIYEDSNISKFLTKDDIEELKLAVEEMLVFVERLEE
;
A
#
# COMPACT_ATOMS: atom_id res chain seq x y z
N MET A 1 24.75 -14.37 -22.83
CA MET A 1 24.71 -13.30 -21.80
C MET A 1 25.90 -13.50 -20.88
N LYS A 2 26.61 -12.43 -20.48
CA LYS A 2 27.69 -12.54 -19.48
C LYS A 2 27.05 -12.62 -18.09
N ASN A 3 27.39 -13.63 -17.30
CA ASN A 3 26.86 -13.77 -15.94
C ASN A 3 27.45 -12.70 -15.03
N LEU A 4 26.61 -12.13 -14.15
CA LEU A 4 27.03 -11.17 -13.14
C LEU A 4 27.97 -11.82 -12.13
N THR A 5 29.00 -11.09 -11.71
CA THR A 5 29.94 -11.55 -10.71
C THR A 5 29.40 -11.34 -9.30
N LYS A 6 29.98 -12.02 -8.32
CA LYS A 6 29.63 -11.85 -6.89
C LYS A 6 29.81 -10.40 -6.39
N ASN A 7 30.75 -9.67 -6.98
CA ASN A 7 30.94 -8.24 -6.68
C ASN A 7 29.83 -7.38 -7.29
N ASP A 8 29.30 -7.75 -8.45
CA ASP A 8 28.18 -7.04 -9.06
C ASP A 8 26.93 -7.19 -8.19
N TYR A 9 26.65 -8.40 -7.68
CA TYR A 9 25.54 -8.61 -6.73
C TYR A 9 25.70 -7.81 -5.44
N LYS A 10 26.90 -7.76 -4.85
CA LYS A 10 27.17 -6.93 -3.65
C LYS A 10 26.98 -5.44 -3.92
N ASN A 11 27.39 -4.96 -5.09
CA ASN A 11 27.21 -3.56 -5.47
C ASN A 11 25.72 -3.23 -5.70
N ILE A 12 24.97 -4.14 -6.32
CA ILE A 12 23.51 -4.01 -6.47
C ILE A 12 22.85 -4.01 -5.10
N GLU A 13 23.16 -4.96 -4.22
CA GLU A 13 22.63 -5.02 -2.85
C GLU A 13 22.97 -3.76 -2.05
N SER A 14 24.18 -3.23 -2.17
CA SER A 14 24.59 -1.99 -1.50
C SER A 14 23.82 -0.76 -2.02
N LYS A 15 23.56 -0.67 -3.33
CA LYS A 15 22.78 0.42 -3.93
C LYS A 15 21.28 0.29 -3.62
N VAL A 16 20.70 -0.90 -3.81
CA VAL A 16 19.30 -1.20 -3.49
C VAL A 16 19.03 -1.04 -1.99
N SER A 17 19.97 -1.43 -1.13
CA SER A 17 19.84 -1.17 0.30
C SER A 17 20.00 0.31 0.65
N GLY A 18 20.66 1.12 -0.17
CA GLY A 18 20.63 2.59 -0.07
C GLY A 18 19.23 3.17 -0.31
N ASP A 19 18.47 2.54 -1.21
CA ASP A 19 17.07 2.87 -1.53
C ASP A 19 16.05 2.25 -0.56
N LEU A 20 16.47 1.45 0.44
CA LEU A 20 15.61 1.12 1.57
C LEU A 20 15.34 2.41 2.35
N ILE A 21 14.17 2.99 2.06
CA ILE A 21 13.64 4.32 2.42
C ILE A 21 13.86 4.73 3.90
N PHE A 22 14.19 3.79 4.79
CA PHE A 22 14.24 4.01 6.23
C PHE A 22 15.49 3.42 6.90
N LYS A 23 16.70 3.82 6.48
CA LYS A 23 17.94 3.43 7.19
C LYS A 23 18.23 4.25 8.46
N ASP A 24 17.74 5.49 8.56
CA ASP A 24 18.02 6.35 9.74
C ASP A 24 16.88 6.29 10.77
N LYS A 25 17.23 5.93 12.01
CA LYS A 25 16.36 5.97 13.20
C LYS A 25 15.63 7.31 13.35
N LYS A 26 16.25 8.42 12.91
CA LYS A 26 15.63 9.75 12.91
C LYS A 26 14.45 9.84 11.94
N HIS A 27 14.59 9.30 10.73
CA HIS A 27 13.54 9.28 9.72
C HIS A 27 12.38 8.37 10.13
N ILE A 28 12.69 7.17 10.67
CA ILE A 28 11.69 6.28 11.26
C ILE A 28 10.90 7.00 12.36
N LYS A 29 11.59 7.62 13.32
CA LYS A 29 10.94 8.35 14.43
C LYS A 29 10.05 9.48 13.94
N LYS A 30 10.48 10.23 12.92
CA LYS A 30 9.66 11.29 12.31
C LYS A 30 8.41 10.70 11.66
N MET A 31 8.55 9.60 10.92
CA MET A 31 7.43 8.91 10.29
C MET A 31 6.44 8.38 11.32
N THR A 32 6.91 7.66 12.35
CA THR A 32 6.05 7.17 13.44
C THR A 32 5.27 8.30 14.11
N LYS A 33 5.90 9.45 14.38
CA LYS A 33 5.20 10.62 14.94
C LYS A 33 4.12 11.17 14.01
N LEU A 34 4.39 11.23 12.71
CA LEU A 34 3.41 11.70 11.73
C LEU A 34 2.21 10.76 11.64
N LEU A 35 2.46 9.43 11.62
CA LEU A 35 1.42 8.41 11.63
C LEU A 35 0.56 8.48 12.90
N GLN A 36 1.19 8.61 14.07
CA GLN A 36 0.48 8.81 15.35
C GLN A 36 -0.37 10.08 15.33
N LYS A 37 0.16 11.21 14.80
CA LYS A 37 -0.59 12.46 14.71
C LYS A 37 -1.81 12.33 13.80
N ARG A 38 -1.68 11.62 12.67
CA ARG A 38 -2.81 11.34 11.76
C ARG A 38 -3.87 10.49 12.46
N ARG A 39 -3.47 9.36 13.06
CA ARG A 39 -4.37 8.47 13.82
C ARG A 39 -5.12 9.22 14.93
N ASN A 40 -4.43 10.07 15.69
CA ASN A 40 -5.06 10.87 16.75
C ASN A 40 -6.07 11.88 16.20
N LYS A 41 -5.83 12.43 15.01
CA LYS A 41 -6.79 13.31 14.33
C LYS A 41 -8.05 12.53 13.96
N ASP A 42 -7.90 11.34 13.40
CA ASP A 42 -9.03 10.49 12.98
C ASP A 42 -9.88 10.07 14.20
N ILE A 43 -9.23 9.61 15.27
CA ILE A 43 -9.88 9.33 16.57
C ILE A 43 -10.66 10.56 17.08
N SER A 44 -10.05 11.75 17.02
CA SER A 44 -10.70 12.99 17.46
C SER A 44 -11.92 13.35 16.61
N ILE A 45 -11.90 13.06 15.31
CA ILE A 45 -13.03 13.30 14.41
C ILE A 45 -14.17 12.33 14.74
N ILE A 46 -13.86 11.04 14.86
CA ILE A 46 -14.85 10.00 15.20
C ILE A 46 -15.50 10.32 16.55
N LYS A 47 -14.70 10.65 17.58
CA LYS A 47 -15.22 11.02 18.90
C LYS A 47 -16.12 12.25 18.87
N LYS A 48 -15.87 13.21 17.97
CA LYS A 48 -16.69 14.41 17.81
C LYS A 48 -18.01 14.10 17.10
N MET A 49 -17.99 13.24 16.09
CA MET A 49 -19.19 12.83 15.35
C MET A 49 -20.06 11.87 16.15
N TYR A 50 -19.44 10.97 16.92
CA TYR A 50 -20.09 9.90 17.66
C TYR A 50 -19.67 9.94 19.14
N PRO A 51 -20.12 10.95 19.90
CA PRO A 51 -19.68 11.18 21.29
C PRO A 51 -20.14 10.09 22.26
N TYR A 52 -21.10 9.26 21.87
CA TYR A 52 -21.62 8.15 22.65
C TYR A 52 -20.74 6.90 22.60
N LEU A 53 -19.81 6.81 21.63
CA LEU A 53 -18.90 5.68 21.53
C LEU A 53 -17.83 5.73 22.61
N ASN A 54 -17.52 4.57 23.16
CA ASN A 54 -16.42 4.40 24.10
C ASN A 54 -15.06 4.34 23.36
N ASN A 55 -13.96 4.44 24.11
CA ASN A 55 -12.63 4.49 23.50
C ASN A 55 -12.25 3.21 22.74
N ASN A 56 -12.77 2.04 23.12
CA ASN A 56 -12.48 0.79 22.43
C ASN A 56 -13.21 0.73 21.09
N GLU A 57 -14.49 1.11 21.06
CA GLU A 57 -15.28 1.21 19.83
C GLU A 57 -14.65 2.22 18.85
N ILE A 58 -14.19 3.37 19.35
CA ILE A 58 -13.49 4.36 18.52
C ILE A 58 -12.19 3.78 17.96
N LEU A 59 -11.44 2.99 18.74
CA LEU A 59 -10.20 2.37 18.29
C LEU A 59 -10.43 1.31 17.21
N GLU A 60 -11.48 0.50 17.37
CA GLU A 60 -11.90 -0.52 16.40
C GLU A 60 -12.28 0.15 15.08
N ILE A 61 -13.21 1.11 15.09
CA ILE A 61 -13.61 1.89 13.91
C ILE A 61 -12.41 2.57 13.24
N THR A 62 -11.47 3.11 14.03
CA THR A 62 -10.26 3.75 13.47
C THR A 62 -9.36 2.73 12.74
N ASN A 63 -9.26 1.50 13.25
CA ASN A 63 -8.48 0.46 12.61
C ASN A 63 -9.16 0.00 11.31
N ASP A 64 -10.46 -0.29 11.37
CA ASP A 64 -11.25 -0.74 10.21
C ASP A 64 -11.22 0.31 9.10
N TYR A 65 -11.38 1.60 9.46
CA TYR A 65 -11.27 2.70 8.50
C TYR A 65 -9.88 2.77 7.83
N GLN A 66 -8.81 2.51 8.59
CA GLN A 66 -7.46 2.50 8.04
C GLN A 66 -7.24 1.32 7.09
N GLU A 67 -7.82 0.16 7.39
CA GLU A 67 -7.80 -1.02 6.53
C GLU A 67 -8.58 -0.77 5.23
N TYR A 68 -9.81 -0.27 5.31
CA TYR A 68 -10.60 0.16 4.16
C TYR A 68 -9.82 1.15 3.28
N LYS A 69 -9.20 2.17 3.89
CA LYS A 69 -8.41 3.15 3.14
C LYS A 69 -7.22 2.52 2.41
N ASN A 70 -6.56 1.54 3.03
CA ASN A 70 -5.45 0.82 2.39
C ASN A 70 -5.96 -0.02 1.21
N LEU A 71 -7.13 -0.64 1.34
CA LEU A 71 -7.78 -1.41 0.27
C LEU A 71 -8.14 -0.50 -0.91
N VAL A 72 -8.77 0.65 -0.67
CA VAL A 72 -9.08 1.64 -1.72
C VAL A 72 -7.80 2.04 -2.46
N GLN A 73 -6.75 2.44 -1.72
CA GLN A 73 -5.49 2.88 -2.33
C GLN A 73 -4.79 1.76 -3.13
N ALA A 74 -4.84 0.51 -2.64
CA ALA A 74 -4.30 -0.63 -3.37
C ALA A 74 -5.08 -0.84 -4.67
N THR A 75 -6.42 -0.81 -4.60
CA THR A 75 -7.29 -0.96 -5.75
C THR A 75 -7.05 0.11 -6.81
N GLU A 76 -6.94 1.38 -6.41
CA GLU A 76 -6.57 2.49 -7.31
C GLU A 76 -5.22 2.24 -7.98
N THR A 77 -4.22 1.79 -7.22
CA THR A 77 -2.87 1.51 -7.75
C THR A 77 -2.88 0.38 -8.77
N PHE A 78 -3.67 -0.68 -8.51
CA PHE A 78 -3.74 -1.84 -9.39
C PHE A 78 -4.68 -1.64 -10.58
N THR A 79 -5.64 -0.72 -10.51
CA THR A 79 -6.54 -0.42 -11.63
C THR A 79 -5.79 0.03 -12.87
N ASP A 80 -4.79 0.91 -12.69
CA ASP A 80 -4.00 1.42 -13.81
C ASP A 80 -2.86 0.46 -14.23
N PHE A 81 -2.53 -0.52 -13.38
CA PHE A 81 -1.36 -1.37 -13.59
C PHE A 81 -1.43 -2.22 -14.87
N PRO A 82 -2.53 -2.93 -15.20
CA PRO A 82 -2.66 -3.68 -16.46
C PRO A 82 -2.46 -2.82 -17.71
N ILE A 83 -2.93 -1.56 -17.69
CA ILE A 83 -2.84 -0.62 -18.80
C ILE A 83 -1.40 -0.13 -18.95
N ILE A 84 -0.77 0.33 -17.87
CA ILE A 84 0.62 0.80 -17.86
C ILE A 84 1.59 -0.35 -18.18
N TYR A 85 1.22 -1.58 -17.81
CA TYR A 85 2.03 -2.77 -18.01
C TYR A 85 2.26 -3.08 -19.49
N GLU A 86 1.24 -3.01 -20.33
CA GLU A 86 1.30 -3.40 -21.75
C GLU A 86 2.35 -2.58 -22.53
N ASP A 87 2.49 -1.30 -22.19
CA ASP A 87 3.48 -0.38 -22.76
C ASP A 87 4.84 -0.40 -22.04
N SER A 88 4.98 -1.12 -20.92
CA SER A 88 6.19 -1.11 -20.08
C SER A 88 7.24 -2.13 -20.52
N ASN A 89 8.49 -1.91 -20.11
CA ASN A 89 9.56 -2.93 -20.22
C ASN A 89 9.34 -4.15 -19.31
N ILE A 90 8.37 -4.09 -18.38
CA ILE A 90 8.02 -5.17 -17.45
C ILE A 90 7.14 -6.21 -18.16
N SER A 91 6.56 -5.86 -19.34
CA SER A 91 5.82 -6.76 -20.24
C SER A 91 6.55 -8.06 -20.61
N LYS A 92 7.87 -8.10 -20.42
CA LYS A 92 8.72 -9.28 -20.67
C LYS A 92 8.67 -10.33 -19.57
N PHE A 93 8.08 -10.02 -18.41
CA PHE A 93 8.10 -10.86 -17.22
C PHE A 93 6.74 -11.49 -16.86
N LEU A 94 5.63 -10.97 -17.40
CA LEU A 94 4.31 -11.58 -17.23
C LEU A 94 3.76 -11.99 -18.60
N THR A 95 2.90 -12.98 -18.61
CA THR A 95 2.19 -13.44 -19.80
C THR A 95 0.86 -12.70 -19.96
N LYS A 96 0.18 -12.91 -21.09
CA LYS A 96 -1.17 -12.36 -21.28
C LYS A 96 -2.16 -12.94 -20.27
N ASP A 97 -2.03 -14.22 -19.95
CA ASP A 97 -2.90 -14.90 -18.99
C ASP A 97 -2.72 -14.31 -17.58
N ASP A 98 -1.47 -14.04 -17.16
CA ASP A 98 -1.19 -13.34 -15.89
C ASP A 98 -1.86 -11.96 -15.81
N ILE A 99 -2.00 -11.26 -16.95
CA ILE A 99 -2.65 -9.95 -17.01
C ILE A 99 -4.17 -10.05 -16.94
N GLU A 100 -4.77 -11.05 -17.58
CA GLU A 100 -6.21 -11.28 -17.47
C GLU A 100 -6.61 -11.71 -16.05
N GLU A 101 -5.82 -12.57 -15.40
CA GLU A 101 -6.04 -12.93 -13.99
C GLU A 101 -5.93 -11.70 -13.07
N LEU A 102 -4.96 -10.81 -13.33
CA LEU A 102 -4.80 -9.57 -12.56
C LEU A 102 -5.99 -8.62 -12.75
N LYS A 103 -6.52 -8.47 -13.98
CA LYS A 103 -7.72 -7.66 -14.24
C LYS A 103 -8.91 -8.19 -13.46
N LEU A 104 -9.13 -9.51 -13.48
CA LEU A 104 -10.20 -10.17 -12.73
C LEU A 104 -10.07 -9.89 -11.22
N ALA A 105 -8.86 -10.04 -10.67
CA ALA A 105 -8.60 -9.78 -9.26
C ALA A 105 -8.88 -8.31 -8.89
N VAL A 106 -8.54 -7.35 -9.76
CA VAL A 106 -8.84 -5.93 -9.55
C VAL A 106 -10.36 -5.68 -9.59
N GLU A 107 -11.09 -6.30 -10.51
CA GLU A 107 -12.55 -6.21 -10.56
C GLU A 107 -13.19 -6.76 -9.28
N GLU A 108 -12.72 -7.89 -8.77
CA GLU A 108 -13.18 -8.45 -7.49
C GLU A 108 -12.88 -7.51 -6.31
N MET A 109 -11.70 -6.88 -6.29
CA MET A 109 -11.34 -5.89 -5.28
C MET A 109 -12.24 -4.65 -5.33
N LEU A 110 -12.56 -4.14 -6.54
CA LEU A 110 -13.48 -3.02 -6.73
C LEU A 110 -14.87 -3.36 -6.18
N VAL A 111 -15.43 -4.51 -6.57
CA VAL A 111 -16.75 -4.96 -6.08
C VAL A 111 -16.75 -5.13 -4.56
N PHE A 112 -15.66 -5.63 -3.98
CA PHE A 112 -15.54 -5.75 -2.53
C PHE A 112 -15.54 -4.38 -1.83
N VAL A 113 -14.77 -3.42 -2.35
CA VAL A 113 -14.71 -2.05 -1.82
C VAL A 113 -16.08 -1.37 -1.92
N GLU A 114 -16.75 -1.47 -3.07
CA GLU A 114 -18.09 -0.90 -3.26
C GLU A 114 -19.09 -1.45 -2.22
N ARG A 115 -19.05 -2.76 -1.95
CA ARG A 115 -19.91 -3.38 -0.91
C ARG A 115 -19.61 -2.93 0.52
N LEU A 116 -18.43 -2.38 0.80
CA LEU A 116 -18.12 -1.79 2.10
C LEU A 116 -18.69 -0.36 2.24
N GLU A 117 -19.06 0.28 1.13
CA GLU A 117 -19.61 1.63 1.11
C GLU A 117 -21.14 1.68 1.14
N GLU A 118 -21.79 0.54 0.84
CA GLU A 118 -23.26 0.31 0.91
C GLU A 118 -23.74 -0.08 2.32
#